data_AF-A0A8S3KB99-F1
#
_entry.id   AF-A0A8S3KB99-F1
#
_cell.length_a   1.000
_cell.length_b   1.000
_cell.length_c   1.000
_cell.angle_alpha   90.00
_cell.angle_beta   90.00
_cell.angle_gamma   90.00
#
_symmetry.space_group_name_H-M   'P 1'
#
loop_
_entity.id
_entity.type
_entity.pdbx_description
1 polymer ?
#
loop_
_entity_poly.entity_id
_entity_poly.type
_entity_poly.pdbx_seq_one_letter_code
_entity_poly.pdbx_strand_id
1 'polypeptide(L)' 'MTEVAKHTTTEKGYWLAYKDGVYDITSYVENHPGGKMVLRSAGKAL' A
#
# COMPACT_ATOMS: atom_id res chain seq x y z
N MET A 1 -2.23 14.18 0.74
CA MET A 1 -2.19 12.83 0.12
C MET A 1 -0.99 12.60 -0.80
N THR A 2 -0.11 13.59 -0.98
CA THR A 2 1.03 13.56 -1.91
C THR A 2 2.13 12.57 -1.54
N GLU A 3 2.27 12.22 -0.25
CA GLU A 3 3.32 11.29 0.19
C GLU A 3 2.96 9.84 -0.11
N VAL A 4 1.76 9.40 0.30
CA VAL A 4 1.27 8.02 0.08
C VAL A 4 1.39 7.61 -1.39
N ALA A 5 1.08 8.51 -2.32
CA ALA A 5 1.17 8.26 -3.76
C ALA A 5 2.58 7.91 -4.27
N LYS A 6 3.65 8.19 -3.51
CA LYS A 6 5.04 7.82 -3.86
C LYS A 6 5.37 6.36 -3.51
N HIS A 7 4.58 5.74 -2.65
CA HIS A 7 4.82 4.41 -2.10
C HIS A 7 4.03 3.35 -2.88
N THR A 8 4.47 3.11 -4.13
CA THR A 8 3.86 2.17 -5.07
C THR A 8 4.85 1.14 -5.63
N THR A 9 6.06 1.04 -5.08
CA THR A 9 7.11 0.11 -5.54
C THR A 9 7.80 -0.54 -4.34
N THR A 10 8.46 -1.68 -4.54
CA THR A 10 9.17 -2.38 -3.47
C THR A 10 10.26 -1.52 -2.81
N GLU A 11 10.99 -0.72 -3.60
CA GLU A 11 12.08 0.14 -3.10
C GLU A 11 11.57 1.30 -2.24
N LYS A 12 10.37 1.80 -2.57
CA LYS A 12 9.73 2.90 -1.85
C LYS A 12 8.79 2.38 -0.77
N GLY A 13 8.46 1.10 -0.77
CA GLY A 13 7.38 0.52 0.03
C GLY A 13 6.02 0.68 -0.64
N TYR A 14 5.07 -0.19 -0.26
CA TYR A 14 3.67 -0.15 -0.69
C TYR A 14 2.82 0.40 0.44
N TRP A 15 2.37 1.64 0.33
CA TRP A 15 1.55 2.25 1.37
C TRP A 15 0.11 2.43 0.92
N LEU A 16 -0.81 2.44 1.88
CA LEU A 16 -2.20 2.80 1.66
C LEU A 16 -2.69 3.68 2.80
N ALA A 17 -3.61 4.59 2.51
CA ALA A 17 -4.36 5.30 3.53
C ALA A 17 -5.76 4.69 3.67
N TYR A 18 -6.18 4.43 4.90
CA TYR A 18 -7.51 3.92 5.20
C TYR A 18 -8.03 4.57 6.48
N LYS A 19 -9.22 5.17 6.42
CA LYS A 19 -9.74 6.05 7.48
C LYS A 19 -8.70 7.14 7.83
N ASP A 20 -8.35 7.26 9.10
CA ASP A 20 -7.41 8.27 9.61
C ASP A 20 -5.96 7.77 9.69
N GLY A 21 -5.65 6.60 9.10
CA GLY A 21 -4.35 5.94 9.17
C GLY A 21 -3.64 5.81 7.82
N VAL A 22 -2.31 5.81 7.86
CA VAL A 22 -1.43 5.43 6.75
C VAL A 22 -0.68 4.17 7.15
N TYR A 23 -0.70 3.15 6.29
CA TYR A 23 -0.18 1.83 6.56
C TYR A 23 0.83 1.43 5.50
N ASP A 24 2.01 1.02 5.94
CA ASP A 24 2.96 0.30 5.09
C ASP A 24 2.60 -1.18 5.08
N ILE A 25 2.23 -1.70 3.92
CA ILE A 25 1.85 -3.11 3.74
C ILE A 25 2.91 -3.93 3.03
N THR A 26 4.13 -3.40 2.85
CA THR A 26 5.20 -4.02 2.03
C THR A 26 5.44 -5.48 2.40
N SER A 27 5.60 -5.77 3.70
CA SER A 27 5.85 -7.13 4.20
C SER A 27 4.59 -8.03 4.21
N TYR A 28 3.41 -7.44 4.03
CA TYR A 28 2.14 -8.17 4.04
C TYR A 28 1.68 -8.59 2.64
N VAL A 29 2.22 -7.98 1.57
CA VAL A 29 1.83 -8.26 0.17
C VAL A 29 1.85 -9.76 -0.16
N GLU A 30 2.90 -10.48 0.23
CA GLU A 30 3.07 -11.91 -0.06
C GLU A 30 2.16 -12.80 0.79
N ASN A 31 1.67 -12.30 1.94
CA ASN A 31 0.77 -13.02 2.84
C ASN A 31 -0.71 -12.65 2.63
N HIS A 32 -0.98 -11.69 1.75
CA HIS A 32 -2.34 -11.25 1.48
C HIS A 32 -3.15 -12.39 0.81
N PRO A 33 -4.35 -12.75 1.30
CA PRO A 33 -5.14 -13.87 0.75
C PRO A 33 -5.48 -13.74 -0.74
N GLY A 34 -5.58 -12.49 -1.24
CA GLY A 34 -5.75 -12.19 -2.67
C GLY A 34 -4.45 -12.07 -3.47
N GLY A 35 -3.31 -12.39 -2.83
CA GLY A 35 -1.97 -12.18 -3.36
C GLY A 35 -1.72 -10.73 -3.76
N LYS A 36 -0.94 -10.55 -4.85
CA LYS A 36 -0.49 -9.24 -5.36
C LYS A 36 -1.62 -8.30 -5.80
N MET A 37 -2.89 -8.74 -5.80
CA MET A 37 -4.02 -7.86 -6.15
C MET A 37 -4.16 -6.66 -5.20
N VAL A 38 -3.65 -6.77 -3.96
CA VAL A 38 -3.62 -5.68 -2.98
C VAL A 38 -2.85 -4.45 -3.48
N LEU A 39 -1.87 -4.66 -4.37
CA LEU A 39 -1.05 -3.59 -4.94
C LEU A 39 -1.84 -2.61 -5.81
N ARG A 40 -3.05 -2.98 -6.27
CA ARG A 40 -3.95 -2.06 -7.00
C ARG A 40 -4.44 -0.88 -6.15
N SER A 41 -4.33 -1.04 -4.83
CA SER A 41 -4.70 -0.03 -3.83
C SER A 41 -3.49 0.69 -3.24
N ALA A 42 -2.26 0.28 -3.58
CA ALA A 42 -1.07 0.98 -3.13
C ALA A 42 -1.05 2.41 -3.71
N GLY A 43 -0.61 3.36 -2.89
CA GLY A 43 -0.59 4.78 -3.22
C GLY A 43 -1.94 5.49 -3.17
N LYS A 44 -3.01 4.80 -2.72
CA LYS A 44 -4.38 5.36 -2.71
C LYS A 44 -4.90 5.57 -1.28
N ALA A 45 -5.87 6.47 -1.16
CA ALA A 45 -6.73 6.62 0.01
C ALA A 45 -8.06 5.91 -0.25
N LEU A 46 -8.48 5.09 0.71
CA LEU A 46 -9.70 4.28 0.68
C LEU A 46 -10.63 4.63 1.83
#